data_AF-A0A524RVF2-F1
#
_entry.id   AF-A0A524RVF2-F1
#
_cell.length_a   1.000
_cell.length_b   1.000
_cell.length_c   1.000
_cell.angle_alpha   90.00
_cell.angle_beta   90.00
_cell.angle_gamma   90.00
#
_symmetry.space_group_name_H-M   'P 1'
#
loop_
_entity.id
_entity.type
_entity.pdbx_description
1 polymer ?
#
loop_
_entity_poly.entity_id
_entity_poly.type
_entity_poly.pdbx_seq_one_letter_code
_entity_poly.pdbx_strand_id
1 'polypeptide(L)' 'MRIDRPLPGPDGFGFDFDQVWQAYDREHPGHGLSAELQKRAVLELLAEHPWLRENGHQASRLADFRIRLLLRRGAIPE' A
#
# COMPACT_ATOMS: atom_id res chain seq x y z
N MET A 1 -6.14 -10.06 10.98
CA MET A 1 -6.95 -8.84 11.11
C MET A 1 -7.91 -8.81 9.93
N ARG A 2 -9.22 -8.84 10.15
CA ARG A 2 -10.23 -8.90 9.08
C ARG A 2 -10.82 -7.51 8.95
N ILE A 3 -10.52 -6.82 7.85
CA ILE A 3 -11.14 -5.53 7.57
C ILE A 3 -12.58 -5.81 7.13
N ASP A 4 -13.54 -5.35 7.93
CA ASP A 4 -14.96 -5.37 7.59
C ASP A 4 -15.16 -4.55 6.32
N ARG A 5 -15.26 -5.26 5.18
CA ARG A 5 -15.51 -4.79 3.81
C ARG A 5 -14.75 -3.51 3.39
N PRO A 6 -13.74 -3.60 2.51
CA PRO A 6 -13.06 -2.45 1.93
C PRO A 6 -14.04 -1.41 1.38
N LEU A 7 -13.81 -0.14 1.69
CA LEU A 7 -14.53 0.95 1.01
C LEU A 7 -14.13 0.89 -0.48
N PRO A 8 -15.09 0.83 -1.43
CA PRO A 8 -14.80 0.52 -2.83
C PRO A 8 -14.08 1.63 -3.60
N GLY A 9 -13.83 2.78 -2.96
CA GLY A 9 -13.25 3.98 -3.59
C GLY A 9 -11.74 4.16 -3.36
N PRO A 10 -11.17 5.25 -3.88
CA PRO A 10 -9.74 5.57 -3.76
C PRO A 10 -9.28 5.73 -2.31
N ASP A 11 -10.12 6.30 -1.44
CA ASP A 11 -9.77 6.50 -0.03
C ASP A 11 -9.73 5.18 0.73
N GLY A 12 -10.64 4.25 0.41
CA GLY A 12 -10.64 2.88 0.95
C GLY A 12 -9.41 2.11 0.55
N PHE A 13 -9.09 2.14 -0.74
CA PHE A 13 -7.85 1.55 -1.25
C PHE A 13 -6.62 2.15 -0.57
N GLY A 14 -6.57 3.48 -0.40
CA GLY A 14 -5.45 4.15 0.27
C GLY A 14 -5.29 3.77 1.74
N PHE A 15 -6.39 3.50 2.44
CA PHE A 15 -6.37 3.03 3.83
C PHE A 15 -5.89 1.58 3.94
N ASP A 16 -6.41 0.69 3.09
CA ASP A 16 -6.01 -0.73 3.06
C ASP A 16 -4.55 -0.89 2.60
N PHE A 17 -4.13 -0.10 1.62
CA PHE A 17 -2.74 -0.05 1.14
C PHE A 17 -1.76 0.27 2.26
N ASP A 18 -2.01 1.33 3.04
CA ASP A 18 -1.11 1.72 4.13
C ASP A 18 -0.98 0.63 5.20
N GLN A 19 -2.08 -0.03 5.54
CA GLN A 19 -2.07 -1.10 6.55
C GLN A 19 -1.29 -2.33 6.07
N VAL A 20 -1.52 -2.75 4.82
CA VAL A 20 -0.82 -3.89 4.24
C VAL A 20 0.66 -3.56 4.04
N TRP A 21 0.98 -2.35 3.60
CA TRP A 21 2.36 -1.86 3.49
C TRP A 21 3.10 -1.94 4.82
N GLN A 22 2.51 -1.42 5.91
CA GLN A 22 3.11 -1.43 7.25
C GLN A 22 3.18 -2.84 7.85
N ALA A 23 2.25 -3.73 7.53
CA ALA A 23 2.34 -5.13 7.93
C ALA A 23 3.52 -5.82 7.22
N TYR A 24 3.62 -5.64 5.91
CA TYR A 24 4.71 -6.19 5.10
C TYR A 24 6.08 -5.66 5.54
N ASP A 25 6.19 -4.35 5.82
CA ASP A 25 7.42 -3.72 6.31
C ASP A 25 7.89 -4.29 7.65
N ARG A 26 6.96 -4.54 8.59
CA ARG A 26 7.26 -5.15 9.90
C ARG A 26 7.66 -6.62 9.82
N GLU A 27 7.14 -7.36 8.85
CA GLU A 27 7.48 -8.78 8.63
C GLU A 27 8.81 -8.95 7.88
N HIS A 28 9.27 -7.90 7.19
CA HIS A 28 10.51 -7.87 6.42
C HIS A 28 11.47 -6.74 6.86
N PRO A 29 11.85 -6.66 8.16
CA PRO A 29 12.73 -5.61 8.65
C PRO A 29 14.12 -5.73 8.00
N GLY A 30 14.58 -4.65 7.37
CA GLY A 30 15.92 -4.60 6.76
C GLY A 30 15.98 -5.08 5.30
N HIS A 31 14.85 -5.33 4.64
CA HIS A 31 14.90 -5.53 3.20
C HIS A 31 15.11 -4.18 2.49
N GLY A 32 16.35 -3.94 2.05
CA GLY A 32 16.66 -3.02 0.94
C GLY A 32 16.03 -3.45 -0.40
N LEU A 33 14.85 -4.07 -0.36
CA LEU A 33 14.00 -4.29 -1.53
C LEU A 33 13.54 -2.92 -1.98
N SER A 34 13.77 -2.61 -3.25
CA SER A 34 13.29 -1.35 -3.82
C SER A 34 11.79 -1.24 -3.53
N ALA A 35 11.34 -0.05 -3.16
CA ALA A 35 9.94 0.21 -2.84
C ALA A 35 8.97 -0.32 -3.93
N GLU A 36 9.46 -0.48 -5.16
CA GLU A 36 8.78 -1.15 -6.28
C GLU A 36 8.46 -2.63 -6.06
N LEU A 37 9.35 -3.42 -5.44
CA LEU A 37 9.06 -4.83 -5.18
C LEU A 37 8.01 -4.97 -4.08
N GLN A 38 8.13 -4.16 -3.02
CA GLN A 38 7.12 -4.10 -1.96
C GLN A 38 5.78 -3.61 -2.50
N LYS A 39 5.78 -2.60 -3.38
CA LYS A 39 4.57 -2.14 -4.07
C LYS A 39 3.88 -3.28 -4.79
N ARG A 40 4.62 -4.07 -5.58
CA ARG A 40 4.05 -5.22 -6.31
C ARG A 40 3.43 -6.23 -5.36
N ALA A 41 4.15 -6.62 -4.31
CA ALA A 41 3.62 -7.55 -3.31
C ALA A 41 2.35 -7.03 -2.62
N VAL A 42 2.32 -5.75 -2.22
CA VAL A 42 1.15 -5.13 -1.60
C VAL A 42 -0.03 -5.04 -2.57
N LEU A 43 0.21 -4.74 -3.85
CA LEU A 43 -0.83 -4.72 -4.88
C LEU A 43 -1.39 -6.12 -5.17
N GLU A 44 -0.55 -7.16 -5.15
CA GLU A 44 -0.98 -8.55 -5.27
C GLU A 44 -1.86 -8.99 -4.08
N LEU A 45 -1.50 -8.59 -2.85
CA LEU A 45 -2.31 -8.82 -1.66
C LEU A 45 -3.67 -8.10 -1.72
N LEU A 46 -3.75 -6.99 -2.46
CA LEU A 46 -4.96 -6.21 -2.68
C LEU A 46 -5.67 -6.51 -4.01
N ALA A 47 -5.30 -7.58 -4.72
CA ALA A 47 -5.81 -7.90 -6.06
C ALA A 47 -7.36 -7.95 -6.14
N GLU A 48 -8.02 -8.35 -5.06
CA GLU A 48 -9.49 -8.42 -4.96
C GLU A 48 -10.14 -7.10 -4.52
N HIS A 49 -9.38 -6.03 -4.27
CA HIS A 49 -9.95 -4.74 -3.92
C HIS A 49 -10.75 -4.17 -5.11
N PRO A 50 -12.04 -3.80 -4.94
CA PRO A 50 -12.91 -3.36 -6.04
C PRO A 50 -12.30 -2.23 -6.87
N TRP A 51 -11.73 -1.23 -6.19
CA TRP A 51 -11.05 -0.12 -6.85
C TRP A 51 -9.84 -0.53 -7.70
N LEU A 52 -9.04 -1.49 -7.25
CA LEU A 52 -7.87 -1.96 -7.99
C LEU A 52 -8.29 -2.69 -9.27
N ARG A 53 -9.34 -3.51 -9.18
CA ARG A 53 -9.89 -4.26 -10.32
C ARG A 53 -10.47 -3.35 -11.40
N GLU A 54 -11.20 -2.31 -10.99
CA GLU A 54 -11.84 -1.39 -11.92
C GLU A 54 -10.88 -0.32 -12.45
N ASN A 55 -9.88 0.09 -11.64
CA ASN A 55 -9.08 1.28 -11.89
C ASN A 55 -7.58 1.03 -11.64
N GLY A 56 -7.04 -0.06 -12.19
CA GLY A 56 -5.67 -0.52 -11.96
C GLY A 56 -4.59 0.53 -12.19
N HIS A 57 -4.71 1.35 -13.25
CA HIS A 57 -3.75 2.42 -13.52
C HIS A 57 -3.82 3.55 -12.47
N GLN A 58 -5.02 3.96 -12.06
CA GLN A 58 -5.22 4.97 -11.01
C GLN A 58 -4.75 4.45 -9.65
N ALA A 59 -5.07 3.20 -9.32
CA ALA A 59 -4.66 2.55 -8.08
C ALA A 59 -3.13 2.40 -7.99
N SER A 60 -2.45 2.06 -9.09
CA SER A 60 -0.98 2.02 -9.14
C SER A 60 -0.35 3.40 -8.90
N ARG A 61 -0.89 4.46 -9.53
CA ARG A 61 -0.42 5.85 -9.28
C ARG A 61 -0.69 6.31 -7.84
N LEU A 62 -1.82 5.90 -7.27
CA LEU A 62 -2.15 6.18 -5.88
C LEU A 62 -1.18 5.46 -4.95
N ALA A 63 -0.85 4.19 -5.22
CA ALA A 63 0.18 3.45 -4.48
C ALA A 63 1.54 4.16 -4.53
N ASP A 64 1.98 4.63 -5.70
CA ASP A 64 3.23 5.42 -5.83
C ASP A 64 3.23 6.67 -4.95
N PHE A 65 2.10 7.38 -4.94
CA PHE A 65 1.93 8.56 -4.11
C PHE A 65 2.00 8.22 -2.62
N ARG A 66 1.30 7.16 -2.19
CA ARG A 66 1.29 6.71 -0.79
C ARG A 66 2.68 6.27 -0.32
N ILE A 67 3.42 5.53 -1.14
CA ILE A 67 4.79 5.13 -0.86
C ILE A 67 5.68 6.35 -0.61
N ARG A 68 5.62 7.39 -1.47
CA ARG A 68 6.39 8.62 -1.28
C ARG A 68 6.07 9.30 0.05
N LEU A 69 4.79 9.30 0.47
CA LEU A 69 4.38 9.85 1.76
C LEU A 69 4.88 9.01 2.95
N LEU A 70 4.80 7.69 2.85
CA LEU A 70 5.25 6.76 3.90
C LEU A 70 6.77 6.81 4.08
N LEU A 71 7.53 6.84 2.97
CA LEU A 71 8.99 7.03 3.01
C LEU A 71 9.38 8.39 3.60
N ARG A 72 8.65 9.46 3.27
CA ARG A 72 8.87 10.79 3.86
C ARG A 72 8.56 10.82 5.37
N ARG A 73 7.58 10.05 5.83
CA ARG A 73 7.25 9.92 7.27
C ARG A 73 8.30 9.14 8.06
N GLY A 74 9.27 8.50 7.41
CA GLY A 74 10.47 7.90 8.01
C GLY A 74 11.67 8.85 8.18
N ALA A 75 11.50 10.17 8.05
CA ALA A 75 12.60 11.15 8.12
C ALA A 75 12.31 12.36 9.07
N ILE A 76 11.82 12.10 10.29
CA ILE A 76 12.08 12.98 11.44
C ILE A 76 12.30 12.11 12.70
N PRO A 77 13.54 11.69 13.01
CA PRO A 77 14.04 11.70 14.37
C PRO A 77 14.54 13.11 14.73
N GLU A 78 13.93 13.66 15.79
CA GLU A 78 14.14 14.97 16.45
C GLU A 78 13.89 16.26 15.63
#